data_AF-A0AA43IB64-F1
#
_entry.id   AF-A0AA43IB64-F1
#
_cell.length_a   1.000
_cell.length_b   1.000
_cell.length_c   1.000
_cell.angle_alpha   90.00
_cell.angle_beta   90.00
_cell.angle_gamma   90.00
#
_symmetry.space_group_name_H-M   'P 1'
#
loop_
_entity.id
_entity.type
_entity.pdbx_description
1 polymer ?
#
loop_
_entity_poly.entity_id
_entity_poly.type
_entity_poly.pdbx_seq_one_letter_code
_entity_poly.pdbx_strand_id
1 'polypeptide(L)' 'MLKMFRDRYPQAQLTLHEITSAQQWQALHEGTIHIGFVRYTEPGKHIDHRPLVNESLVAVLSEQHHLAHSSTDLLFLS' A
#
# COMPACT_ATOMS: atom_id res chain seq x y z
N MET A 1 2.79 3.33 -11.22
CA MET A 1 1.36 3.71 -11.14
C MET A 1 1.12 5.21 -11.37
N LEU A 2 1.66 6.11 -10.53
CA LEU A 2 1.37 7.56 -10.61
C LEU A 2 1.74 8.23 -11.95
N LYS A 3 2.83 7.79 -12.59
CA LYS A 3 3.21 8.28 -13.92
C LYS A 3 2.16 7.89 -14.98
N MET A 4 1.86 6.59 -15.07
CA MET A 4 0.85 6.07 -15.99
C MET A 4 -0.54 6.73 -15.79
N PHE A 5 -0.93 7.01 -14.55
CA PHE A 5 -2.20 7.68 -14.27
C PHE A 5 -2.20 9.12 -14.82
N ARG A 6 -1.13 9.89 -14.58
CA ARG A 6 -0.99 11.26 -15.11
C ARG A 6 -0.95 11.28 -16.64
N ASP A 7 -0.26 10.32 -17.24
CA ASP A 7 -0.18 10.20 -18.71
C ASP A 7 -1.56 9.89 -19.31
N ARG A 8 -2.37 9.04 -18.64
CA ARG A 8 -3.70 8.65 -19.10
C ARG A 8 -4.79 9.68 -18.82
N TYR A 9 -4.65 10.46 -17.75
CA TYR A 9 -5.63 11.45 -17.30
C TYR A 9 -4.96 12.81 -17.03
N PRO A 10 -4.47 13.50 -18.07
CA PRO A 10 -3.67 14.72 -17.90
C PRO A 10 -4.44 15.91 -17.30
N GLN A 11 -5.78 15.88 -17.38
CA GLN A 11 -6.63 16.93 -16.80
C GLN A 11 -6.99 16.69 -15.33
N ALA A 12 -6.69 15.49 -14.80
CA ALA A 12 -6.94 15.18 -13.41
C ALA A 12 -5.89 15.88 -12.53
N GLN A 13 -6.33 16.70 -11.59
CA GLN A 13 -5.47 17.24 -10.56
C GLN A 13 -5.17 16.16 -9.53
N LEU A 14 -3.89 15.87 -9.31
CA LEU A 14 -3.44 14.84 -8.39
C LEU A 14 -2.64 15.48 -7.25
N THR A 15 -3.15 15.37 -6.04
CA THR A 15 -2.47 15.76 -4.80
C THR A 15 -2.07 14.51 -4.02
N LEU A 16 -0.88 14.53 -3.42
CA LEU A 16 -0.43 13.49 -2.49
C LEU A 16 -0.32 14.09 -1.09
N HIS A 17 -0.80 13.35 -0.10
CA HIS A 17 -0.71 13.71 1.31
C HIS A 17 0.08 12.62 2.04
N GLU A 18 1.23 12.98 2.61
CA GLU A 18 2.01 12.09 3.45
C GLU A 18 1.43 12.10 4.87
N ILE A 19 0.49 11.19 5.13
CA ILE A 19 -0.20 11.05 6.41
C ILE A 19 -0.29 9.58 6.82
N THR A 20 -0.32 9.34 8.14
CA THR A 20 -0.43 7.98 8.71
C THR A 20 -1.77 7.34 8.38
N SER A 21 -1.84 6.00 8.39
CA SER A 21 -3.10 5.27 8.17
C SER A 21 -4.21 5.69 9.15
N ALA A 22 -3.87 6.05 10.39
CA ALA A 22 -4.83 6.55 11.36
C ALA A 22 -5.42 7.92 10.94
N GLN A 23 -4.57 8.82 10.43
CA GLN A 23 -5.01 10.13 9.94
C GLN A 23 -5.81 10.03 8.63
N GLN A 24 -5.56 9.00 7.80
CA GLN A 24 -6.32 8.80 6.56
C GLN A 24 -7.82 8.64 6.81
N TRP A 25 -8.23 8.00 7.92
CA TRP A 25 -9.66 7.84 8.25
C TRP A 25 -10.38 9.18 8.39
N GLN A 26 -9.81 10.08 9.20
CA GLN A 26 -10.36 11.42 9.38
C GLN A 26 -10.32 12.21 8.07
N ALA A 27 -9.20 12.14 7.34
CA ALA A 27 -9.03 12.86 6.08
C ALA A 27 -9.98 12.38 4.97
N LEU A 28 -10.35 11.08 4.96
CA LEU A 28 -11.39 10.53 4.08
C LEU A 28 -12.78 11.03 4.50
N HIS A 29 -13.07 11.06 5.80
CA HIS A 29 -14.35 11.54 6.32
C HIS A 29 -14.57 13.03 6.02
N GLU A 30 -13.52 13.84 6.14
CA GLU A 30 -13.55 15.29 5.88
C GLU A 30 -13.43 15.64 4.39
N GLY A 31 -13.13 14.67 3.52
CA GLY A 31 -12.91 14.90 2.08
C GLY A 31 -11.58 15.57 1.73
N THR A 32 -10.66 15.67 2.69
CA THR A 32 -9.28 16.16 2.45
C THR A 32 -8.51 15.22 1.52
N ILE A 33 -8.79 13.90 1.60
CA ILE A 33 -8.37 12.92 0.61
C ILE A 33 -9.57 12.12 0.12
N HIS A 34 -9.47 11.64 -1.12
CA HIS A 34 -10.52 10.83 -1.73
C HIS A 34 -10.19 9.33 -1.71
N ILE A 35 -8.90 8.99 -1.60
CA ILE A 35 -8.40 7.61 -1.66
C ILE A 35 -7.25 7.48 -0.65
N GLY A 36 -7.33 6.45 0.19
CA GLY A 36 -6.26 6.04 1.10
C GLY A 36 -5.60 4.73 0.65
N PHE A 37 -4.32 4.55 1.02
CA PHE A 37 -3.61 3.29 0.86
C PHE A 37 -3.17 2.81 2.24
N VAL A 38 -3.68 1.64 2.65
CA VAL A 38 -3.44 1.06 3.97
C VAL A 38 -3.11 -0.42 3.85
N ARG A 39 -2.31 -0.94 4.79
CA ARG A 39 -1.97 -2.37 4.88
C ARG A 39 -3.02 -3.19 5.62
N TYR A 40 -3.67 -2.58 6.60
CA TYR A 40 -4.74 -3.19 7.38
C TYR A 40 -5.95 -2.27 7.38
N THR A 41 -7.12 -2.87 7.20
CA THR A 41 -8.41 -2.19 7.25
C THR A 41 -9.20 -2.77 8.40
N GLU A 42 -9.72 -1.92 9.26
CA GLU A 42 -10.81 -2.33 10.14
C GLU A 42 -12.12 -2.31 9.35
N PRO A 43 -13.07 -3.24 9.60
CA PRO A 43 -14.39 -3.18 9.01
C PRO A 43 -15.12 -1.90 9.44
N GLY A 44 -15.06 -0.86 8.60
CA GLY A 44 -15.78 0.40 8.79
C GLY A 44 -17.12 0.38 8.08
N LYS A 45 -18.15 1.02 8.66
CA LYS A 45 -19.51 1.07 8.08
C LYS A 45 -19.67 1.98 6.86
N HIS A 46 -18.70 2.86 6.58
CA HIS A 46 -18.88 3.97 5.62
C HIS A 46 -17.75 4.10 4.58
N ILE A 47 -16.72 3.25 4.64
CA ILE A 47 -15.59 3.30 3.73
C ILE A 47 -15.37 1.90 3.18
N ASP A 48 -15.59 1.76 1.89
CA ASP A 48 -15.30 0.54 1.17
C ASP A 48 -13.79 0.37 1.01
N HIS A 49 -13.34 -0.87 1.17
CA HIS A 49 -11.96 -1.25 0.92
C HIS A 49 -11.91 -2.42 -0.05
N ARG A 50 -10.86 -2.45 -0.88
CA ARG A 50 -10.59 -3.55 -1.79
C ARG A 50 -9.11 -3.92 -1.74
N PRO A 51 -8.76 -5.21 -1.68
CA PRO A 51 -7.37 -5.64 -1.83
C PRO A 51 -6.84 -5.14 -3.19
N LEU A 52 -5.68 -4.49 -3.17
CA LEU A 52 -5.02 -4.02 -4.39
C LEU A 52 -3.83 -4.92 -4.78
N VAL A 53 -3.02 -5.29 -3.79
CA VAL A 53 -1.84 -6.14 -3.94
C VAL A 53 -1.72 -7.02 -2.71
N ASN A 54 -1.27 -8.27 -2.89
CA ASN A 54 -0.79 -9.10 -1.79
C ASN A 54 0.75 -9.10 -1.84
N GLU A 55 1.39 -8.53 -0.83
CA GLU A 55 2.85 -8.37 -0.77
C GLU A 55 3.45 -9.41 0.18
N SER A 56 4.45 -10.15 -0.30
CA SER A 56 5.21 -11.07 0.55
C SER A 56 6.32 -10.35 1.29
N LEU A 57 6.50 -10.67 2.58
CA LEU A 57 7.68 -10.24 3.31
C LEU A 57 8.90 -11.02 2.82
N VAL A 58 9.97 -10.30 2.50
CA VAL A 58 11.23 -10.88 2.04
C VAL A 58 12.39 -10.37 2.90
N ALA A 59 13.35 -11.24 3.17
CA ALA A 59 14.61 -10.84 3.81
C ALA A 59 15.57 -10.28 2.75
N VAL A 60 16.10 -9.08 2.98
CA VAL A 60 17.18 -8.52 2.15
C VAL A 60 18.50 -8.78 2.85
N LEU A 61 19.38 -9.54 2.20
CA LEU A 61 20.68 -9.95 2.71
C LEU A 61 21.78 -9.44 1.78
N SER A 62 22.96 -9.17 2.32
CA SER A 62 24.15 -9.00 1.48
C SER A 62 24.40 -10.27 0.67
N GLU A 63 24.88 -10.15 -0.56
CA GLU A 63 25.27 -11.30 -1.39
C GLU A 63 26.31 -12.20 -0.70
N GLN A 64 27.17 -11.64 0.16
CA GLN A 64 28.16 -12.44 0.88
C GLN A 64 27.60 -13.13 2.13
N HIS A 65 26.32 -12.91 2.47
CA HIS A 65 25.72 -13.50 3.66
C HIS A 65 25.47 -14.99 3.45
N HIS A 66 25.84 -15.85 4.41
CA HIS A 66 25.69 -17.31 4.31
C HIS A 66 24.27 -17.81 3.99
N LEU A 67 23.24 -17.01 4.31
CA LEU A 67 21.82 -17.33 4.00
C LEU A 67 21.33 -16.72 2.68
N ALA A 68 22.13 -15.89 2.00
CA ALA A 68 21.73 -15.28 0.72
C ALA A 68 21.53 -16.32 -0.40
N HIS A 69 22.11 -17.51 -0.25
CA HIS A 69 21.97 -18.63 -1.19
C HIS A 69 21.13 -19.78 -0.64
N SER A 70 20.55 -19.61 0.55
CA SER A 70 19.71 -20.60 1.19
C SER A 70 18.27 -20.13 1.09
N SER A 71 17.57 -20.55 0.03
CA SER A 71 16.15 -20.27 -0.15
C SER A 71 15.35 -21.12 0.83
N THR A 72 14.93 -20.53 1.95
CA THR A 72 13.85 -21.12 2.74
C THR A 72 12.55 -20.54 2.20
N ASP A 73 11.80 -21.37 1.47
CA ASP A 73 10.42 -21.06 1.10
C ASP A 73 9.62 -20.83 2.40
N LEU A 74 9.41 -19.57 2.75
CA LEU A 74 8.44 -19.17 3.76
C LEU A 74 7.05 -19.34 3.13
N LEU A 75 6.64 -20.60 2.95
CA LEU A 75 5.30 -20.98 2.58
C LEU A 75 4.36 -20.45 3.65
N PHE A 76 3.51 -19.52 3.24
CA PHE A 76 2.45 -18.93 4.03
C PHE A 76 1.56 -20.04 4.61
N LEU A 77 1.53 -20.14 5.94
CA LEU A 77 0.42 -20.79 6.64
C LEU A 77 -0.79 -19.87 6.50
N SER A 78 -1.72 -20.22 5.61
CA SER A 78 -3.07 -19.66 5.53
C SER A 78 -4.09 -20.75 5.79
#